data_AF-A0A441TAG0-F1
#
_entry.id   AF-A0A441TAG0-F1
#
_cell.length_a   1.000
_cell.length_b   1.000
_cell.length_c   1.000
_cell.angle_alpha   90.00
_cell.angle_beta   90.00
_cell.angle_gamma   90.00
#
_symmetry.space_group_name_H-M   'P 1'
#
loop_
_entity.id
_entity.type
_entity.pdbx_description
1 polymer ?
#
loop_
_entity_poly.entity_id
_entity_poly.type
_entity_poly.pdbx_seq_one_letter_code
_entity_poly.pdbx_strand_id
1 'polypeptide(L)' 'LPHVHISGGVSNLSFSFRGNEPVREAMHAVFLYHAIQAGMDMGIVNAGQLAVYDTIDPELREACEDVVNN' A
#
# COMPACT_ATOMS: atom_id res chain seq x y z
N LEU A 1 -6.92 -15.84 15.35
CA LEU A 1 -8.38 -16.09 15.35
C LEU A 1 -8.69 -16.98 14.15
N PRO A 2 -9.15 -18.23 14.32
CA PRO A 2 -9.51 -19.06 13.19
C PRO A 2 -10.68 -18.43 12.42
N HIS A 3 -10.61 -18.45 11.08
CA HIS A 3 -11.66 -17.99 10.15
C HIS A 3 -11.98 -16.49 10.11
N VAL A 4 -11.21 -15.63 10.78
CA VAL A 4 -11.40 -14.18 10.61
C VAL A 4 -10.60 -13.68 9.41
N HIS A 5 -11.17 -12.68 8.74
CA HIS A 5 -10.56 -11.98 7.62
C HIS A 5 -10.03 -10.61 8.07
N ILE A 6 -9.05 -10.09 7.35
CA ILE A 6 -8.39 -8.81 7.65
C ILE A 6 -8.57 -7.88 6.46
N SER A 7 -9.18 -6.71 6.71
CA SER A 7 -9.46 -5.71 5.69
C SER A 7 -9.18 -4.29 6.17
N GLY A 8 -8.99 -3.36 5.23
CA GLY A 8 -8.70 -1.96 5.51
C GLY A 8 -8.89 -1.05 4.30
N GLY A 9 -9.13 0.24 4.56
CA GLY A 9 -9.18 1.28 3.54
C GLY A 9 -7.78 1.80 3.20
N VAL A 10 -7.19 1.30 2.11
CA VAL A 10 -5.78 1.54 1.77
C VAL A 10 -5.52 3.02 1.45
N SER A 11 -6.46 3.69 0.79
CA SER A 11 -6.33 5.11 0.42
C SER A 11 -6.13 6.05 1.61
N ASN A 12 -6.53 5.65 2.82
CA ASN A 12 -6.43 6.46 4.03
C ASN A 12 -4.96 6.65 4.46
N LEU A 13 -4.09 5.66 4.22
CA LEU A 13 -2.67 5.70 4.54
C LEU A 13 -1.98 6.91 3.89
N SER A 14 -2.38 7.21 2.66
CA SER A 14 -1.73 8.18 1.80
C SER A 14 -2.33 9.60 1.88
N PHE A 15 -3.18 9.88 2.87
CA PHE A 15 -3.96 11.13 2.94
C PHE A 15 -3.07 12.38 2.91
N SER A 16 -1.92 12.34 3.58
CA SER A 16 -0.95 13.45 3.64
C SER A 16 -0.36 13.83 2.29
N PHE A 17 -0.45 12.94 1.29
CA PHE A 17 0.12 13.11 -0.04
C PHE A 17 -0.94 13.38 -1.12
N ARG A 18 -2.11 13.89 -0.72
CA ARG A 18 -3.17 14.30 -1.66
C ARG A 18 -2.62 15.22 -2.76
N GLY A 19 -2.93 14.91 -4.01
CA GLY A 19 -2.44 15.63 -5.19
C GLY A 19 -1.12 15.08 -5.75
N ASN A 20 -0.46 14.16 -5.05
CA ASN A 20 0.73 13.47 -5.54
C ASN A 20 0.42 11.98 -5.77
N GLU A 21 -0.34 11.70 -6.82
CA GLU A 21 -0.80 10.33 -7.13
C GLU A 21 0.34 9.30 -7.26
N PRO A 22 1.49 9.58 -7.91
CA PRO A 22 2.58 8.62 -7.98
C PRO A 22 3.07 8.13 -6.61
N VAL A 23 3.20 9.04 -5.64
CA VAL A 23 3.59 8.68 -4.26
C VAL A 23 2.48 7.89 -3.59
N ARG A 24 1.21 8.29 -3.76
CA ARG A 24 0.08 7.59 -3.14
C ARG A 24 -0.03 6.15 -3.64
N GLU A 25 0.07 5.94 -4.95
CA GLU A 25 0.02 4.61 -5.56
C GLU A 25 1.19 3.74 -5.11
N ALA A 26 2.40 4.30 -5.01
CA ALA A 26 3.56 3.60 -4.48
C ALA A 26 3.37 3.18 -3.01
N MET A 27 2.88 4.09 -2.16
CA MET A 27 2.57 3.77 -0.75
C MET A 27 1.51 2.68 -0.62
N HIS A 28 0.49 2.65 -1.49
CA HIS A 28 -0.54 1.61 -1.47
C HIS A 28 0.05 0.26 -1.83
N ALA A 29 0.87 0.20 -2.87
CA ALA A 29 1.52 -1.02 -3.34
C ALA A 29 2.50 -1.56 -2.30
N VAL A 30 3.33 -0.71 -1.68
CA VAL A 30 4.24 -1.08 -0.59
C VAL A 30 3.47 -1.61 0.61
N PHE A 31 2.43 -0.91 1.06
CA PHE A 31 1.61 -1.36 2.18
C PHE A 31 0.97 -2.72 1.89
N LEU A 32 0.34 -2.89 0.72
CA LEU A 32 -0.32 -4.14 0.35
C LEU A 32 0.66 -5.30 0.21
N TYR A 33 1.87 -5.05 -0.34
CA TYR A 33 2.92 -6.06 -0.46
C TYR A 33 3.22 -6.71 0.90
N HIS A 34 3.46 -5.89 1.93
CA HIS A 34 3.73 -6.40 3.27
C HIS A 34 2.49 -6.88 4.02
N ALA A 35 1.36 -6.17 3.91
CA ALA A 35 0.14 -6.51 4.63
C ALA A 35 -0.41 -7.88 4.19
N ILE A 36 -0.36 -8.19 2.90
CA ILE A 36 -0.78 -9.50 2.38
C ILE A 36 0.11 -10.61 2.93
N GLN A 37 1.43 -10.41 2.97
CA GLN A 37 2.37 -11.36 3.58
C GLN A 37 2.12 -11.54 5.09
N ALA A 38 1.64 -10.50 5.77
CA ALA A 38 1.24 -10.54 7.17
C ALA A 38 -0.17 -11.12 7.41
N GLY A 39 -0.90 -11.51 6.36
CA GLY A 39 -2.21 -12.18 6.45
C GLY A 39 -3.43 -11.29 6.14
N MET A 40 -3.24 -10.12 5.54
CA MET A 40 -4.35 -9.35 4.95
C MET A 40 -4.88 -10.05 3.70
N ASP A 41 -6.20 -10.23 3.61
CA ASP A 41 -6.84 -10.98 2.53
C ASP A 41 -7.88 -10.17 1.75
N MET A 42 -8.27 -9.00 2.26
CA MET A 42 -9.16 -8.07 1.57
C MET A 42 -8.68 -6.64 1.75
N GLY A 43 -9.02 -5.74 0.81
CA GLY A 43 -8.72 -4.31 0.93
C GLY A 43 -9.69 -3.46 0.12
N ILE A 44 -10.10 -2.32 0.67
CA ILE A 44 -10.84 -1.30 -0.07
C ILE A 44 -9.82 -0.42 -0.78
N VAL A 45 -9.68 -0.63 -2.09
CA VAL A 45 -8.65 -0.03 -2.94
C VAL A 45 -9.28 0.64 -4.16
N ASN A 46 -8.53 1.55 -4.79
CA ASN A 46 -8.82 1.93 -6.17
C ASN A 46 -8.13 0.94 -7.12
N ALA A 47 -8.90 0.00 -7.68
CA ALA A 47 -8.36 -1.05 -8.55
C ALA A 47 -7.69 -0.52 -9.83
N GLY A 48 -8.07 0.68 -10.30
CA GLY A 48 -7.45 1.30 -11.48
C GLY A 48 -6.15 2.04 -11.20
N GLN A 49 -5.78 2.24 -9.93
CA GLN A 49 -4.62 3.02 -9.48
C GLN A 49 -3.72 2.19 -8.54
N LEU A 50 -3.52 0.91 -8.87
CA LEU A 50 -2.67 0.02 -8.08
C LEU A 50 -1.37 -0.24 -8.84
N ALA A 51 -0.27 0.34 -8.36
CA ALA A 51 1.04 0.08 -8.91
C ALA A 51 1.50 -1.36 -8.61
N VAL A 52 2.26 -1.97 -9.51
CA VAL A 52 2.93 -3.24 -9.24
C VAL A 52 4.21 -2.96 -8.47
N TYR A 53 4.35 -3.54 -7.28
CA TYR A 53 5.46 -3.27 -6.35
C TYR A 53 6.86 -3.33 -7.00
N ASP A 54 7.11 -4.32 -7.87
CA ASP A 54 8.39 -4.50 -8.57
C ASP A 54 8.65 -3.49 -9.70
N THR A 55 7.63 -2.71 -10.09
CA THR A 55 7.71 -1.70 -11.15
C THR A 55 7.86 -0.28 -10.61
N ILE A 56 7.75 -0.10 -9.29
CA ILE A 56 7.96 1.19 -8.64
C ILE A 56 9.44 1.54 -8.77
N ASP A 57 9.73 2.82 -9.03
CA ASP A 57 11.09 3.34 -8.98
C ASP A 57 11.78 2.94 -7.65
N PRO A 58 13.01 2.37 -7.68
CA PRO A 58 13.63 1.81 -6.49
C PRO A 58 13.80 2.82 -5.34
N GLU A 59 14.17 4.07 -5.64
CA GLU A 59 14.38 5.10 -4.62
C GLU A 59 13.04 5.51 -3.99
N LEU A 60 12.00 5.67 -4.82
CA LEU A 60 10.65 5.94 -4.32
C LEU A 60 10.10 4.78 -3.49
N ARG A 61 10.36 3.54 -3.90
CA ARG A 61 9.93 2.34 -3.17
C ARG A 61 10.60 2.28 -1.81
N GLU A 62 11.92 2.45 -1.75
CA GLU A 62 12.69 2.47 -0.49
C GLU A 62 12.17 3.57 0.44
N ALA A 63 11.99 4.79 -0.05
CA ALA A 63 11.43 5.89 0.75
C ALA A 63 10.01 5.59 1.26
N CYS A 64 9.17 4.90 0.46
CA CYS A 64 7.85 4.48 0.90
C CYS A 64 7.91 3.34 1.93
N GLU A 65 8.84 2.41 1.81
CA GLU A 65 9.06 1.35 2.80
C GLU A 65 9.47 1.93 4.14
N ASP A 66 10.40 2.88 4.15
CA ASP A 66 10.82 3.57 5.38
C ASP A 66 9.64 4.23 6.08
N VAL A 67 8.78 4.92 5.32
CA VAL A 67 7.59 5.58 5.88
C VAL A 67 6.55 4.58 6.41
N VAL A 68 6.37 3.44 5.74
CA VAL A 68 5.38 2.42 6.13
C VAL A 68 5.87 1.59 7.32
N ASN A 69 7.17 1.30 7.39
CA ASN A 69 7.75 0.40 8.39
C ASN A 69 8.33 1.10 9.62
N ASN A 70 8.58 2.41 9.56
CA ASN A 70 9.04 3.31 10.64
C ASN A 70 9.91 2.67 11.74
#